data_AF-A0A4R6BFG8-F1
#
_entry.id   AF-A0A4R6BFG8-F1
#
_cell.length_a   1.000
_cell.length_b   1.000
_cell.length_c   1.000
_cell.angle_alpha   90.00
_cell.angle_beta   90.00
_cell.angle_gamma   90.00
#
_symmetry.space_group_name_H-M   'P 1'
#
loop_
_entity.id
_entity.type
_entity.pdbx_description
1 polymer ?
#
loop_
_entity_poly.entity_id
_entity_poly.type
_entity_poly.pdbx_seq_one_letter_code
_entity_poly.pdbx_strand_id
1 'polypeptide(L)'
;MKNNITWKEAWQDYIRNFFKPKAPISYEMYDKHRWVSVPLLILLLILFFFISYQLDLFDSIDWNQSLEKYHKLKVEQAFLSGLVFTLFLFIFHLTDLTTELRMFHARGKSARDYLIALIVAPIISLLFVYLMYRFEQENQTFFIIIFFYLPSYFNNWRYINNRKADRLRKEY
;
A
#
# COMPACT_ATOMS: atom_id res chain seq x y z
N MET A 1 33.26 -11.57 1.90
CA MET A 1 32.59 -11.17 3.17
C MET A 1 31.24 -10.57 2.82
N LYS A 2 30.13 -11.11 3.31
CA LYS A 2 28.81 -10.46 3.20
C LYS A 2 28.83 -9.26 4.14
N ASN A 3 28.98 -8.04 3.62
CA ASN A 3 28.74 -6.85 4.43
C ASN A 3 27.24 -6.85 4.77
N ASN A 4 26.92 -7.11 6.02
CA ASN A 4 25.55 -6.99 6.52
C ASN A 4 25.20 -5.50 6.55
N ILE A 5 24.34 -5.07 5.64
CA ILE A 5 23.79 -3.73 5.63
C ILE A 5 23.05 -3.49 6.96
N THR A 6 23.47 -2.46 7.67
CA THR A 6 22.86 -2.04 8.94
C THR A 6 21.54 -1.30 8.70
N TRP A 7 20.68 -1.26 9.73
CA TRP A 7 19.41 -0.53 9.64
C TRP A 7 19.61 0.97 9.41
N LYS A 8 20.66 1.56 10.01
CA LYS A 8 21.02 2.97 9.83
C LYS A 8 21.40 3.28 8.38
N GLU A 9 22.19 2.43 7.74
CA GLU A 9 22.56 2.57 6.33
C GLU A 9 21.33 2.46 5.41
N ALA A 10 20.44 1.50 5.69
CA ALA A 10 19.21 1.34 4.93
C ALA A 10 18.28 2.56 5.06
N TRP A 11 18.13 3.10 6.28
CA TRP A 11 17.34 4.31 6.51
C TRP A 11 17.93 5.51 5.76
N GLN A 12 19.25 5.71 5.85
CA GLN A 12 19.94 6.80 5.17
C GLN A 12 19.84 6.68 3.64
N ASP A 13 19.99 5.47 3.08
CA ASP A 13 19.84 5.23 1.65
C ASP A 13 18.40 5.49 1.18
N TYR A 14 17.40 5.00 1.94
CA TYR A 14 15.99 5.21 1.65
C TYR A 14 15.65 6.69 1.57
N ILE A 15 15.98 7.48 2.61
CA ILE A 15 15.67 8.92 2.65
C ILE A 15 16.42 9.68 1.55
N ARG A 16 17.72 9.43 1.38
CA ARG A 16 18.55 10.13 0.38
C ARG A 16 18.07 9.89 -1.05
N ASN A 17 17.50 8.73 -1.31
CA ASN A 17 17.08 8.31 -2.63
C ASN A 17 15.56 8.25 -2.79
N PHE A 18 14.77 8.75 -1.84
CA PHE A 18 13.31 8.69 -1.87
C PHE A 18 12.69 9.32 -3.13
N PHE A 19 13.33 10.35 -3.70
CA PHE A 19 12.93 10.98 -4.96
C PHE A 19 13.83 10.63 -6.15
N LYS A 20 14.64 9.58 -6.04
CA LYS A 20 15.63 9.17 -7.07
C LYS A 20 15.31 7.75 -7.57
N PRO A 21 14.29 7.58 -8.44
CA PRO A 21 13.81 6.26 -8.89
C PRO A 21 14.82 5.48 -9.76
N LYS A 22 15.90 6.12 -10.20
CA LYS A 22 16.99 5.48 -10.97
C LYS A 22 18.29 5.32 -10.17
N ALA A 23 18.31 5.68 -8.88
CA ALA A 23 19.51 5.49 -8.07
C ALA A 23 19.83 4.00 -7.90
N PRO A 24 21.10 3.59 -7.98
CA PRO A 24 21.48 2.18 -7.86
C PRO A 24 21.04 1.61 -6.51
N ILE A 25 20.65 0.35 -6.49
CA ILE A 25 20.24 -0.37 -5.28
C ILE A 25 20.71 -1.83 -5.37
N SER A 26 21.24 -2.38 -4.28
CA SER A 26 21.56 -3.81 -4.20
C SER A 26 20.36 -4.63 -3.76
N TYR A 27 20.39 -5.95 -3.98
CA TYR A 27 19.34 -6.85 -3.51
C TYR A 27 19.23 -6.85 -1.98
N GLU A 28 20.36 -6.78 -1.30
CA GLU A 28 20.45 -6.73 0.16
C GLU A 28 19.84 -5.42 0.69
N MET A 29 20.06 -4.29 0.01
CA MET A 29 19.50 -2.99 0.40
C MET A 29 17.98 -2.96 0.21
N TYR A 30 17.49 -3.49 -0.91
CA TYR A 30 16.05 -3.62 -1.17
C TYR A 30 15.34 -4.46 -0.11
N ASP A 31 15.93 -5.58 0.33
CA ASP A 31 15.37 -6.41 1.41
C ASP A 31 15.29 -5.63 2.74
N LYS A 32 16.28 -4.77 3.02
CA LYS A 32 16.28 -3.91 4.21
C LYS A 32 15.30 -2.74 4.12
N HIS A 33 15.07 -2.17 2.95
CA HIS A 33 14.12 -1.07 2.75
C HIS A 33 12.69 -1.44 3.16
N ARG A 34 12.31 -2.73 3.05
CA ARG A 34 11.02 -3.22 3.53
C ARG A 34 10.81 -3.05 5.03
N TRP A 35 11.89 -3.12 5.81
CA TRP A 35 11.86 -2.87 7.24
C TRP A 35 11.92 -1.37 7.56
N VAL A 36 12.41 -0.55 6.62
CA VAL A 36 12.41 0.91 6.72
C VAL A 36 11.02 1.50 6.48
N SER A 37 10.18 0.87 5.64
CA SER A 37 8.79 1.30 5.44
C SER A 37 7.88 0.97 6.62
N VAL A 38 8.26 0.08 7.55
CA VAL A 38 7.44 -0.26 8.74
C VAL A 38 7.20 0.93 9.67
N PRO A 39 8.21 1.71 10.12
CA PRO A 39 7.97 2.94 10.86
C PRO A 39 7.07 3.95 10.14
N LEU A 40 7.21 4.06 8.81
CA LEU A 40 6.37 4.94 8.01
C LEU A 40 4.93 4.45 7.98
N LEU A 41 4.71 3.13 7.88
CA LEU A 41 3.40 2.52 8.00
C LEU A 41 2.76 2.82 9.36
N ILE A 42 3.51 2.74 10.45
CA ILE A 42 3.00 3.07 11.79
C ILE A 42 2.53 4.54 11.83
N LEU A 43 3.33 5.47 11.30
CA LEU A 43 2.95 6.89 11.22
C LEU A 43 1.71 7.10 10.35
N LEU A 44 1.62 6.42 9.20
CA LEU A 44 0.46 6.48 8.33
C LEU A 44 -0.79 5.90 9.00
N LEU A 45 -0.67 4.81 9.77
CA LEU A 45 -1.77 4.24 10.53
C LEU A 45 -2.27 5.20 11.61
N ILE A 46 -1.37 5.83 12.36
CA ILE A 46 -1.74 6.87 13.34
C ILE A 46 -2.49 8.01 12.65
N LEU A 47 -1.99 8.48 11.50
CA LEU A 47 -2.66 9.52 10.72
C LEU A 47 -4.03 9.08 10.21
N PHE A 48 -4.16 7.83 9.77
CA PHE A 48 -5.43 7.26 9.34
C PHE A 48 -6.46 7.22 10.47
N PHE A 49 -6.07 6.75 11.67
CA PHE A 49 -6.97 6.76 12.83
C PHE A 49 -7.33 8.17 13.25
N PHE A 50 -6.39 9.10 13.23
CA PHE A 50 -6.64 10.51 13.54
C PHE A 50 -7.65 11.14 12.56
N ILE A 51 -7.45 10.98 11.25
CA ILE A 51 -8.39 11.49 10.23
C ILE A 51 -9.75 10.81 10.36
N SER A 52 -9.79 9.50 10.56
CA SER A 52 -11.04 8.75 10.70
C SER A 52 -11.83 9.16 11.93
N TYR A 53 -11.14 9.48 13.03
CA TYR A 53 -11.76 10.03 14.24
C TYR A 53 -12.32 11.44 13.99
N GLN A 54 -11.59 12.32 13.31
CA GLN A 54 -12.08 13.69 12.98
C GLN A 54 -13.27 13.70 12.02
N LEU A 55 -13.51 12.59 11.31
CA LEU A 55 -14.62 12.41 10.39
C LEU A 55 -15.77 11.59 10.99
N ASP A 56 -15.73 11.32 12.30
CA ASP A 56 -16.73 10.55 13.05
C ASP A 56 -17.02 9.17 12.43
N LEU A 57 -16.02 8.56 11.78
CA LEU A 57 -16.17 7.27 11.09
C LEU A 57 -16.27 6.08 12.05
N PHE A 58 -15.95 6.28 13.34
CA PHE A 58 -16.03 5.27 14.39
C PHE A 58 -17.26 5.43 15.29
N ASP A 59 -18.04 6.50 15.11
CA ASP A 59 -19.21 6.77 15.93
C ASP A 59 -20.35 5.83 15.57
N SER A 60 -20.98 5.24 16.59
CA SER A 60 -22.13 4.38 16.41
C SER A 60 -23.34 5.21 15.97
N ILE A 61 -23.94 4.83 14.83
CA ILE A 61 -25.23 5.39 14.40
C ILE A 61 -26.30 5.01 15.43
N ASP A 62 -27.08 6.00 15.86
CA ASP A 62 -28.19 5.80 16.80
C ASP A 62 -29.27 4.86 16.23
N TRP A 63 -29.57 3.80 16.96
CA TRP A 63 -30.54 2.76 16.61
C TRP A 63 -31.99 3.20 16.76
N ASN A 64 -32.26 4.31 17.45
CA ASN A 64 -33.62 4.85 17.63
C ASN A 64 -34.15 5.65 16.44
N GLN A 65 -33.41 5.69 15.32
CA GLN A 65 -33.82 6.37 14.09
C GLN A 65 -34.71 5.48 13.21
N SER A 66 -35.44 6.08 12.26
CA SER A 66 -36.18 5.31 11.26
C SER A 66 -35.22 4.44 10.44
N LEU A 67 -35.67 3.26 10.01
CA LEU A 67 -34.84 2.31 9.25
C LEU A 67 -34.23 2.95 7.98
N GLU A 68 -35.00 3.78 7.29
CA GLU A 68 -34.54 4.52 6.10
C GLU A 68 -33.40 5.48 6.42
N LYS A 69 -33.52 6.25 7.52
CA LYS A 69 -32.50 7.20 7.94
C LYS A 69 -31.24 6.49 8.43
N TYR A 70 -31.40 5.41 9.19
CA TYR A 70 -30.30 4.56 9.63
C TYR A 70 -29.52 3.99 8.43
N HIS A 71 -30.24 3.42 7.45
CA HIS A 71 -29.63 2.85 6.24
C HIS A 71 -28.85 3.90 5.45
N LYS A 72 -29.46 5.08 5.24
CA LYS A 72 -28.81 6.18 4.52
C LYS A 72 -27.52 6.63 5.21
N LEU A 73 -27.55 6.84 6.52
CA LEU A 73 -26.36 7.22 7.29
C LEU A 73 -25.26 6.16 7.22
N LYS A 74 -25.65 4.87 7.25
CA LYS A 74 -24.69 3.77 7.18
C LYS A 74 -24.02 3.68 5.81
N VAL A 75 -24.77 3.90 4.73
CA VAL A 75 -24.23 3.97 3.37
C VAL A 75 -23.29 5.18 3.20
N GLU A 76 -23.65 6.35 3.76
CA GLU A 76 -22.82 7.55 3.73
C GLU A 76 -21.50 7.36 4.50
N GLN A 77 -21.57 6.81 5.72
CA GLN A 77 -20.37 6.46 6.50
C GLN A 77 -19.50 5.43 5.75
N ALA A 78 -20.10 4.36 5.23
CA ALA A 78 -19.36 3.36 4.46
C ALA A 78 -18.66 3.98 3.25
N PHE A 79 -19.33 4.87 2.51
CA PHE A 79 -18.74 5.59 1.39
C PHE A 79 -17.51 6.41 1.82
N LEU A 80 -17.64 7.23 2.87
CA LEU A 80 -16.53 8.03 3.39
C LEU A 80 -15.37 7.16 3.87
N SER A 81 -15.65 6.11 4.65
CA SER A 81 -14.64 5.14 5.11
C SER A 81 -13.93 4.47 3.92
N GLY A 82 -14.67 4.09 2.87
CA GLY A 82 -14.12 3.51 1.66
C GLY A 82 -13.17 4.46 0.91
N LEU A 83 -13.51 5.75 0.84
CA LEU A 83 -12.65 6.78 0.25
C LEU A 83 -11.36 6.96 1.05
N VAL A 84 -11.48 7.19 2.37
CA VAL A 84 -10.33 7.40 3.27
C VAL A 84 -9.41 6.18 3.25
N PHE A 85 -9.98 4.97 3.30
CA PHE A 85 -9.21 3.73 3.27
C PHE A 85 -8.51 3.50 1.93
N THR A 86 -9.15 3.82 0.80
CA THR A 86 -8.53 3.75 -0.53
C THR A 86 -7.34 4.70 -0.63
N LEU A 87 -7.47 5.93 -0.16
CA LEU A 87 -6.37 6.91 -0.14
C LEU A 87 -5.23 6.45 0.77
N PHE A 88 -5.56 5.93 1.95
CA PHE A 88 -4.58 5.38 2.89
C PHE A 88 -3.74 4.27 2.26
N LEU A 89 -4.40 3.26 1.64
CA LEU A 89 -3.68 2.17 0.97
C LEU A 89 -2.82 2.68 -0.19
N PHE A 90 -3.33 3.65 -0.97
CA PHE A 90 -2.54 4.24 -2.05
C PHE A 90 -1.28 4.92 -1.54
N ILE A 91 -1.38 5.77 -0.52
CA ILE A 91 -0.23 6.43 0.11
C ILE A 91 0.74 5.39 0.68
N PHE A 92 0.22 4.32 1.30
CA PHE A 92 1.06 3.23 1.79
C PHE A 92 1.91 2.62 0.68
N HIS A 93 1.32 2.27 -0.47
CA HIS A 93 2.08 1.75 -1.61
C HIS A 93 3.07 2.77 -2.21
N LEU A 94 2.80 4.06 -2.12
CA LEU A 94 3.75 5.10 -2.57
C LEU A 94 5.03 5.13 -1.74
N THR A 95 5.01 4.68 -0.49
CA THR A 95 6.24 4.61 0.34
C THR A 95 7.28 3.65 -0.26
N ASP A 96 6.83 2.53 -0.82
CA ASP A 96 7.73 1.54 -1.44
C ASP A 96 8.01 1.82 -2.93
N LEU A 97 7.25 2.72 -3.57
CA LEU A 97 7.33 2.99 -5.01
C LEU A 97 8.77 3.25 -5.49
N THR A 98 9.49 4.16 -4.86
CA THR A 98 10.84 4.51 -5.31
C THR A 98 11.81 3.33 -5.15
N THR A 99 11.67 2.55 -4.09
CA THR A 99 12.47 1.33 -3.86
C THR A 99 12.21 0.29 -4.95
N GLU A 100 10.95 0.09 -5.33
CA GLU A 100 10.56 -0.80 -6.44
C GLU A 100 11.12 -0.32 -7.78
N LEU A 101 10.99 0.98 -8.10
CA LEU A 101 11.50 1.54 -9.35
C LEU A 101 13.03 1.42 -9.46
N ARG A 102 13.75 1.67 -8.37
CA ARG A 102 15.20 1.49 -8.32
C ARG A 102 15.59 0.04 -8.58
N MET A 103 14.84 -0.91 -8.03
CA MET A 103 15.11 -2.34 -8.24
C MET A 103 14.79 -2.78 -9.66
N PHE A 104 13.70 -2.30 -10.27
CA PHE A 104 13.45 -2.50 -11.71
C PHE A 104 14.59 -1.97 -12.57
N HIS A 105 15.06 -0.76 -12.27
CA HIS A 105 16.19 -0.14 -12.97
C HIS A 105 17.49 -0.95 -12.81
N ALA A 106 17.83 -1.36 -11.59
CA ALA A 106 19.01 -2.18 -11.31
C ALA A 106 18.99 -3.54 -12.03
N ARG A 107 17.79 -4.07 -12.31
CA ARG A 107 17.59 -5.31 -13.08
C ARG A 107 17.56 -5.09 -14.59
N GLY A 108 17.58 -3.85 -15.07
CA GLY A 108 17.35 -3.52 -16.47
C GLY A 108 15.97 -3.94 -16.98
N LYS A 109 14.96 -3.96 -16.10
CA LYS A 109 13.57 -4.36 -16.42
C LYS A 109 12.65 -3.16 -16.40
N SER A 110 11.58 -3.24 -17.19
CA SER A 110 10.53 -2.22 -17.21
C SER A 110 9.67 -2.32 -15.95
N ALA A 111 9.36 -1.18 -15.33
CA ALA A 111 8.41 -1.07 -14.22
C ALA A 111 6.97 -0.83 -14.69
N ARG A 112 6.70 -0.87 -16.01
CA ARG A 112 5.43 -0.47 -16.61
C ARG A 112 4.23 -1.18 -15.98
N ASP A 113 4.24 -2.50 -15.90
CA ASP A 113 3.09 -3.27 -15.41
C ASP A 113 2.83 -3.02 -13.92
N TYR A 114 3.90 -2.84 -13.14
CA TYR A 114 3.81 -2.43 -11.74
C TYR A 114 3.16 -1.05 -11.60
N LEU A 115 3.60 -0.06 -12.39
CA LEU A 115 3.02 1.29 -12.38
C LEU A 115 1.56 1.30 -12.83
N ILE A 116 1.22 0.51 -13.86
CA ILE A 116 -0.18 0.34 -14.29
C ILE A 116 -1.00 -0.25 -13.15
N ALA A 117 -0.56 -1.33 -12.52
CA ALA A 117 -1.28 -1.94 -11.41
C ALA A 117 -1.45 -0.96 -10.23
N LEU A 118 -0.41 -0.17 -9.93
CA LEU A 118 -0.43 0.83 -8.86
C LEU A 118 -1.41 1.98 -9.13
N ILE A 119 -1.59 2.39 -10.39
CA ILE A 119 -2.54 3.44 -10.79
C ILE A 119 -3.97 2.88 -10.93
N VAL A 120 -4.11 1.67 -11.47
CA VAL A 120 -5.41 1.04 -11.69
C VAL A 120 -6.08 0.63 -10.37
N ALA A 121 -5.31 0.17 -9.38
CA ALA A 121 -5.83 -0.22 -8.06
C ALA A 121 -6.70 0.86 -7.39
N PRO A 122 -6.22 2.12 -7.19
CA PRO A 122 -7.06 3.17 -6.61
C PRO A 122 -8.23 3.55 -7.52
N ILE A 123 -8.08 3.55 -8.85
CA ILE A 123 -9.17 3.88 -9.78
C ILE A 123 -10.32 2.88 -9.63
N ILE A 124 -10.02 1.58 -9.66
CA ILE A 124 -11.04 0.53 -9.51
C ILE A 124 -11.65 0.57 -8.10
N SER A 125 -10.84 0.81 -7.07
CA SER A 125 -11.33 0.93 -5.69
C SER A 125 -12.30 2.11 -5.52
N LEU A 126 -11.96 3.28 -6.06
CA LEU A 126 -12.83 4.47 -6.04
C LEU A 126 -14.11 4.25 -6.84
N LEU A 127 -14.00 3.61 -8.02
CA LEU A 127 -15.18 3.27 -8.82
C LEU A 127 -16.10 2.31 -8.06
N PHE A 128 -15.54 1.29 -7.40
CA PHE A 128 -16.30 0.37 -6.55
C PHE A 128 -17.02 1.12 -5.41
N VAL A 129 -16.29 1.93 -4.65
CA VAL A 129 -16.86 2.73 -3.55
C VAL A 129 -17.99 3.65 -4.04
N TYR A 130 -17.81 4.30 -5.19
CA TYR A 130 -18.82 5.13 -5.83
C TYR A 130 -20.06 4.34 -6.27
N LEU A 131 -19.88 3.17 -6.91
CA LEU A 131 -20.98 2.33 -7.34
C LEU A 131 -21.80 1.81 -6.15
N MET A 132 -21.13 1.35 -5.08
CA MET A 132 -21.81 0.91 -3.86
C MET A 132 -22.66 2.02 -3.26
N TYR A 133 -22.11 3.24 -3.16
CA TYR A 133 -22.88 4.41 -2.74
C TYR A 133 -24.07 4.69 -3.65
N ARG A 134 -23.88 4.62 -4.98
CA ARG A 134 -24.95 4.88 -5.95
C ARG A 134 -26.10 3.88 -5.89
N PHE A 135 -25.79 2.63 -5.52
CA PHE A 135 -26.76 1.55 -5.32
C PHE A 135 -27.27 1.43 -3.89
N GLU A 136 -26.94 2.39 -3.02
CA GLU A 136 -27.37 2.41 -1.61
C GLU A 136 -26.93 1.14 -0.85
N GLN A 137 -25.73 0.66 -1.14
CA GLN A 137 -25.13 -0.51 -0.50
C GLN A 137 -23.88 -0.10 0.30
N GLU A 138 -23.67 -0.79 1.43
CA GLU A 138 -22.43 -0.67 2.19
C GLU A 138 -21.28 -1.29 1.40
N ASN A 139 -20.19 -0.55 1.21
CA ASN A 139 -18.99 -1.14 0.66
C ASN A 139 -18.31 -2.06 1.71
N GLN A 140 -17.76 -3.18 1.24
CA GLN A 140 -16.93 -4.03 2.09
C GLN A 140 -15.46 -3.70 1.86
N THR A 141 -14.76 -3.31 2.92
CA THR A 141 -13.32 -3.01 2.92
C THR A 141 -12.48 -4.14 2.33
N PHE A 142 -12.96 -5.38 2.43
CA PHE A 142 -12.33 -6.55 1.83
C PHE A 142 -12.08 -6.42 0.31
N PHE A 143 -13.05 -5.91 -0.45
CA PHE A 143 -12.88 -5.73 -1.90
C PHE A 143 -11.85 -4.65 -2.23
N ILE A 144 -11.78 -3.60 -1.42
CA ILE A 144 -10.75 -2.56 -1.54
C ILE A 144 -9.36 -3.19 -1.38
N ILE A 145 -9.17 -4.04 -0.35
CA ILE A 145 -7.89 -4.74 -0.12
C ILE A 145 -7.52 -5.62 -1.31
N ILE A 146 -8.48 -6.35 -1.90
CA ILE A 146 -8.22 -7.19 -3.09
C ILE A 146 -7.65 -6.36 -4.24
N PHE A 147 -8.21 -5.18 -4.51
CA PHE A 147 -7.70 -4.33 -5.60
C PHE A 147 -6.27 -3.86 -5.34
N PHE A 148 -5.93 -3.53 -4.09
CA PHE A 148 -4.56 -3.17 -3.71
C PHE A 148 -3.60 -4.36 -3.59
N TYR A 149 -4.09 -5.58 -3.68
CA TYR A 149 -3.23 -6.75 -3.80
C TYR A 149 -2.60 -6.90 -5.20
N LEU A 150 -3.19 -6.31 -6.24
CA LEU A 150 -2.70 -6.38 -7.63
C LEU A 150 -1.22 -5.94 -7.81
N PRO A 151 -0.78 -4.78 -7.31
CA PRO A 151 0.63 -4.37 -7.40
C PRO A 151 1.62 -5.39 -6.84
N SER A 152 1.20 -6.21 -5.87
CA SER A 152 2.08 -7.21 -5.24
C SER A 152 2.50 -8.34 -6.20
N TYR A 153 1.72 -8.61 -7.25
CA TYR A 153 2.06 -9.62 -8.27
C TYR A 153 3.15 -9.15 -9.23
N PHE A 154 3.25 -7.83 -9.42
CA PHE A 154 4.18 -7.22 -10.37
C PHE A 154 5.44 -6.67 -9.69
N ASN A 155 5.48 -6.62 -8.36
CA ASN A 155 6.64 -6.10 -7.63
C ASN A 155 7.89 -7.01 -7.75
N ASN A 156 9.02 -6.51 -7.25
CA ASN A 156 10.29 -7.23 -7.32
C ASN A 156 10.42 -8.38 -6.30
N TRP A 157 9.48 -8.51 -5.35
CA TRP A 157 9.59 -9.41 -4.20
C TRP A 157 9.74 -10.87 -4.59
N ARG A 158 8.83 -11.37 -5.43
CA ARG A 158 8.78 -12.77 -5.82
C ARG A 158 10.08 -13.19 -6.51
N TYR A 159 10.60 -12.32 -7.37
CA TYR A 159 11.87 -12.53 -8.05
C TYR A 159 13.04 -12.65 -7.06
N ILE A 160 13.11 -11.73 -6.09
CA ILE A 160 14.22 -11.67 -5.13
C ILE A 160 14.21 -12.88 -4.19
N ASN A 161 13.03 -13.30 -3.73
CA ASN A 161 12.90 -14.49 -2.90
C ASN A 161 13.31 -15.76 -3.64
N ASN A 162 12.91 -15.92 -4.91
CA ASN A 162 13.34 -17.06 -5.72
C ASN A 162 14.86 -17.07 -5.90
N ARG A 163 15.47 -15.91 -6.20
CA ARG A 163 16.94 -15.75 -6.27
C ARG A 163 17.66 -16.09 -4.96
N LYS A 164 17.05 -15.77 -3.81
CA LYS A 164 17.60 -16.09 -2.48
C LYS A 164 17.54 -17.60 -2.23
N ALA A 165 16.41 -18.24 -2.55
CA ALA A 165 16.24 -19.69 -2.46
C ALA A 165 17.22 -20.43 -3.39
N ASP A 166 17.39 -19.98 -4.63
CA ASP A 166 18.32 -20.59 -5.58
C ASP A 166 19.78 -20.48 -5.15
N ARG A 167 20.16 -19.37 -4.49
CA ARG A 167 21.49 -19.22 -3.90
C ARG A 167 21.70 -20.23 -2.77
N LEU A 168 20.74 -20.35 -1.85
CA LEU A 168 20.82 -21.29 -0.74
C LEU A 168 20.91 -22.75 -1.24
N ARG A 169 20.14 -23.13 -2.25
CA ARG A 169 20.21 -24.48 -2.87
C ARG A 169 21.54 -24.82 -3.55
N LYS A 170 22.37 -23.82 -3.85
CA LYS A 170 23.71 -24.04 -4.42
C LYS A 170 24.79 -24.06 -3.35
N GLU A 171 24.50 -23.52 -2.18
CA GLU A 171 25.42 -23.45 -1.03
C GLU A 171 25.28 -24.67 -0.11
N TYR A 172 24.16 -25.40 -0.17
CA TYR A 172 23.85 -26.63 0.58
C TYR A 172 23.38 -27.74 -0.36
#